data_AF-A0A0D2KJY8-F1
#
_entry.id   AF-A0A0D2KJY8-F1
#
_cell.length_a   1.000
_cell.length_b   1.000
_cell.length_c   1.000
_cell.angle_alpha   90.00
_cell.angle_beta   90.00
_cell.angle_gamma   90.00
#
_symmetry.space_group_name_H-M   'P 1'
#
loop_
_entity.id
_entity.type
_entity.pdbx_description
1 polymer ?
#
loop_
_entity_poly.entity_id
_entity_poly.type
_entity_poly.pdbx_seq_one_letter_code
_entity_poly.pdbx_strand_id
1 'polypeptide(L)'
;REAKATRSGNARIHGMTSVTCASIVYAATQARFALSSSSVFSRTDTATDSERFYNSLLELLEDPDEIVEVNALIIWWNRWVYLLL
;
A
#
# COMPACT_ATOMS: atom_id res chain seq x y z
N ARG A 1 -14.04 -4.43 27.41
CA ARG A 1 -14.56 -5.40 26.40
C ARG A 1 -14.19 -4.83 25.04
N GLU A 2 -13.13 -5.34 24.43
CA GLU A 2 -12.71 -4.89 23.09
C GLU A 2 -13.72 -5.35 22.05
N ALA A 3 -14.00 -4.46 21.09
CA ALA A 3 -14.90 -4.74 19.98
C ALA A 3 -14.27 -5.85 19.13
N LYS A 4 -14.85 -7.05 19.21
CA LYS A 4 -14.51 -8.18 18.35
C LYS A 4 -14.81 -7.76 16.91
N ALA A 5 -13.78 -7.53 16.10
CA ALA A 5 -13.94 -7.21 14.69
C ALA A 5 -14.67 -8.39 14.01
N THR A 6 -15.93 -8.17 13.63
CA THR A 6 -16.83 -9.17 13.03
C THR A 6 -16.74 -9.27 11.52
N ARG A 7 -15.93 -8.42 10.87
CA ARG A 7 -15.57 -8.57 9.46
C ARG A 7 -14.19 -9.23 9.38
N SER A 8 -14.11 -10.32 8.63
CA SER A 8 -12.84 -10.70 8.01
C SER A 8 -12.25 -9.45 7.35
N GLY A 9 -11.00 -9.14 7.63
CA GLY A 9 -10.27 -8.17 6.82
C GLY A 9 -10.39 -8.54 5.34
N ASN A 10 -10.53 -7.53 4.48
CA ASN A 10 -10.41 -7.62 3.04
C ASN A 10 -9.25 -8.53 2.59
N ALA A 11 -8.11 -8.55 3.28
CA ALA A 11 -7.00 -9.45 2.96
C ALA A 11 -7.44 -10.93 3.05
N ARG A 12 -8.16 -11.32 4.10
CA ARG A 12 -8.71 -12.67 4.25
C ARG A 12 -9.85 -12.96 3.27
N ILE A 13 -10.69 -11.97 2.96
CA ILE A 13 -11.77 -12.12 1.97
C ILE A 13 -11.20 -12.39 0.57
N HIS A 14 -10.09 -11.75 0.23
CA HIS A 14 -9.44 -11.89 -1.06
C HIS A 14 -8.36 -12.99 -1.09
N GLY A 15 -8.22 -13.78 -0.02
CA GLY A 15 -7.25 -14.88 0.04
C GLY A 15 -5.79 -14.41 -0.01
N MET A 16 -5.51 -13.17 0.38
CA MET A 16 -4.14 -12.64 0.42
C MET A 16 -3.35 -13.37 1.51
N THR A 17 -2.20 -13.91 1.13
CA THR A 17 -1.25 -14.59 2.04
C THR A 17 -0.06 -13.72 2.41
N SER A 18 0.17 -12.63 1.68
CA SER A 18 1.20 -11.62 1.94
C SER A 18 0.77 -10.29 1.35
N VAL A 19 1.21 -9.20 1.98
CA VAL A 19 1.29 -7.87 1.37
C VAL A 19 2.26 -7.93 0.18
N THR A 20 1.94 -7.22 -0.90
CA THR A 20 2.75 -7.11 -2.12
C THR A 20 3.34 -5.70 -2.25
N CYS A 21 4.43 -5.53 -3.01
CA CYS A 21 4.98 -4.20 -3.33
C CYS A 21 3.88 -3.28 -3.89
N ALA A 22 3.09 -3.77 -4.86
CA ALA A 22 1.95 -3.04 -5.41
C ALA A 22 0.95 -2.54 -4.35
N SER A 23 0.62 -3.36 -3.34
CA SER A 23 -0.28 -2.94 -2.26
C SER A 23 0.34 -1.89 -1.32
N ILE A 24 1.66 -1.94 -1.09
CA ILE A 24 2.40 -0.93 -0.31
C ILE A 24 2.42 0.39 -1.09
N VAL A 25 2.73 0.36 -2.38
CA VAL A 25 2.73 1.55 -3.24
C VAL A 25 1.34 2.17 -3.32
N TYR A 26 0.30 1.34 -3.42
CA TYR A 26 -1.08 1.82 -3.39
C TYR A 26 -1.39 2.56 -2.08
N ALA A 27 -1.03 1.99 -0.92
CA ALA A 27 -1.20 2.64 0.38
C ALA A 27 -0.43 3.97 0.46
N ALA A 28 0.81 4.02 -0.03
CA ALA A 28 1.61 5.25 -0.09
C ALA A 28 0.96 6.32 -1.00
N THR A 29 0.40 5.90 -2.12
CA THR A 29 -0.30 6.78 -3.07
C THR A 29 -1.58 7.37 -2.42
N GLN A 30 -2.34 6.54 -1.71
CA GLN A 30 -3.52 6.98 -0.95
C GLN A 30 -3.14 7.96 0.18
N ALA A 31 -2.05 7.70 0.90
CA ALA A 31 -1.55 8.59 1.95
C ALA A 31 -1.11 9.95 1.36
N ARG A 32 -0.40 9.96 0.23
CA ARG A 32 -0.01 11.19 -0.47
C ARG A 32 -1.23 12.00 -0.90
N PHE A 33 -2.26 11.34 -1.43
CA PHE A 33 -3.51 12.00 -1.78
C PHE A 33 -4.21 12.60 -0.55
N ALA A 34 -4.32 11.84 0.54
CA ALA A 34 -4.93 12.32 1.78
C ALA A 34 -4.21 13.54 2.39
N LEU A 35 -2.91 13.67 2.13
CA LEU A 35 -2.09 14.82 2.52
C LEU A 35 -2.09 15.96 1.49
N SER A 36 -2.67 15.74 0.31
CA SER A 36 -2.79 16.77 -0.73
C SER A 36 -3.99 17.67 -0.48
N SER A 37 -3.98 18.87 -1.07
CA SER A 37 -5.15 19.75 -1.09
C SER A 37 -6.18 19.36 -2.16
N SER A 38 -5.96 18.25 -2.89
CA SER A 38 -6.88 17.81 -3.94
C SER A 38 -8.12 17.16 -3.34
N SER A 39 -9.30 17.54 -3.83
CA SER A 39 -10.58 17.00 -3.35
C SER A 39 -11.00 15.71 -4.06
N VAL A 40 -10.29 15.30 -5.12
CA VAL A 40 -10.64 14.12 -5.94
C VAL A 40 -9.42 13.27 -6.19
N PHE A 41 -9.51 11.99 -5.82
CA PHE A 41 -8.52 11.00 -6.22
C PHE A 41 -8.87 10.52 -7.63
N SER A 42 -8.15 11.02 -8.63
CA SER A 42 -8.32 10.58 -10.00
C SER A 42 -6.99 10.14 -10.60
N ARG A 43 -7.02 9.02 -11.32
CA ARG A 43 -5.89 8.50 -12.09
C ARG A 43 -5.37 9.49 -13.13
N THR A 44 -6.25 10.34 -13.68
CA THR A 44 -5.94 11.30 -14.75
C THR A 44 -5.63 12.70 -14.24
N ASP A 45 -5.65 12.92 -12.92
CA ASP A 45 -5.41 14.24 -12.36
C ASP A 45 -3.89 14.54 -12.32
N THR A 46 -3.44 15.24 -13.36
CA THR A 46 -2.07 15.73 -13.53
C THR A 46 -1.64 16.70 -12.44
N ALA A 47 -2.56 17.23 -11.61
CA ALA A 47 -2.20 18.08 -10.48
C ALA A 47 -1.38 17.33 -9.40
N THR A 48 -1.55 16.02 -9.28
CA THR A 48 -0.81 15.21 -8.28
C THR A 48 0.15 14.20 -8.93
N ASP A 49 -0.01 13.92 -10.23
CA ASP A 49 0.78 12.92 -10.99
C ASP A 49 0.88 11.58 -10.23
N SER A 50 -0.28 11.09 -9.79
CA SER A 50 -0.39 9.90 -8.93
C SER A 50 0.06 8.63 -9.64
N GLU A 51 -0.14 8.55 -10.95
CA GLU A 51 0.29 7.40 -11.75
C GLU A 51 1.81 7.33 -11.84
N ARG A 52 2.50 8.44 -12.15
CA ARG A 52 3.96 8.47 -12.16
C ARG A 52 4.54 8.20 -10.78
N PHE A 53 3.96 8.78 -9.74
CA PHE A 53 4.39 8.50 -8.37
C PHE A 53 4.25 7.02 -7.99
N TYR A 54 3.13 6.40 -8.36
CA TYR A 54 2.92 4.97 -8.16
C TYR A 54 3.98 4.17 -8.92
N ASN A 55 4.15 4.43 -10.22
CA ASN A 55 5.09 3.66 -11.04
C ASN A 55 6.54 3.81 -10.57
N SER A 56 6.99 5.03 -10.23
CA SER A 56 8.34 5.26 -9.73
C SER A 56 8.61 4.59 -8.37
N LEU A 57 7.62 4.55 -7.48
CA LEU A 57 7.75 3.79 -6.23
C LEU A 57 7.74 2.28 -6.46
N LEU A 58 6.92 1.80 -7.40
CA LEU A 58 6.89 0.38 -7.72
C LEU A 58 8.22 -0.08 -8.32
N GLU A 59 8.79 0.71 -9.23
CA GLU A 59 10.11 0.48 -9.80
C GLU A 59 11.18 0.40 -8.70
N LEU A 60 11.16 1.31 -7.72
CA LEU A 60 12.05 1.28 -6.58
C LEU A 60 11.89 -0.01 -5.73
N LEU A 61 10.65 -0.43 -5.46
CA LEU A 61 10.40 -1.64 -4.65
C LEU A 61 10.64 -2.95 -5.42
N GLU A 62 10.80 -2.89 -6.73
CA GLU A 62 11.13 -4.04 -7.58
C GLU A 62 12.61 -4.05 -8.02
N ASP A 63 13.39 -3.04 -7.62
CA ASP A 63 14.82 -2.96 -7.88
C ASP A 63 15.55 -4.13 -7.17
N PRO A 64 16.28 -4.99 -7.91
CA PRO A 64 17.07 -6.07 -7.33
C PRO A 64 18.08 -5.61 -6.29
N ASP A 65 18.60 -4.40 -6.41
CA ASP A 65 19.60 -3.84 -5.48
C ASP A 65 18.99 -3.48 -4.11
N GLU A 66 17.67 -3.27 -4.05
CA GLU A 66 16.91 -2.89 -2.84
C GLU A 66 16.24 -4.11 -2.17
N ILE A 67 16.47 -5.34 -2.67
CA ILE A 67 15.73 -6.55 -2.28
C ILE A 67 15.82 -6.87 -0.77
N VAL A 68 16.92 -6.51 -0.11
CA VAL A 68 17.11 -6.78 1.32
C VAL A 68 16.17 -5.91 2.16
N GLU A 69 16.15 -4.63 1.85
CA GLU A 69 15.33 -3.58 2.46
C GLU A 69 13.85 -3.83 2.17
N VAL A 70 13.51 -4.15 0.91
CA VAL A 70 12.14 -4.46 0.48
C VAL A 70 11.62 -5.71 1.19
N ASN A 71 12.43 -6.75 1.35
CA ASN A 71 12.02 -7.94 2.11
C ASN A 71 11.75 -7.61 3.59
N ALA A 72 12.61 -6.81 4.22
CA ALA A 72 12.40 -6.35 5.59
C ALA A 72 11.11 -5.52 5.72
N LEU A 73 10.83 -4.66 4.73
CA LEU A 73 9.59 -3.89 4.64
C LEU A 73 8.37 -4.81 4.53
N ILE A 74 8.37 -5.78 3.63
CA ILE A 74 7.27 -6.75 3.46
C ILE A 74 7.04 -7.54 4.75
N ILE A 75 8.11 -8.00 5.42
CA ILE A 75 8.00 -8.70 6.71
C ILE A 75 7.34 -7.80 7.76
N TRP A 76 7.74 -6.53 7.84
CA TRP A 76 7.16 -5.58 8.78
C TRP A 76 5.67 -5.34 8.49
N TRP A 77 5.30 -5.13 7.22
CA TRP A 77 3.90 -4.94 6.80
C TRP A 77 3.05 -6.19 7.08
N ASN A 78 3.57 -7.38 6.80
CA ASN A 78 2.89 -8.64 7.10
C ASN A 78 2.68 -8.85 8.60
N ARG A 79 3.59 -8.37 9.45
CA ARG A 79 3.48 -8.51 10.90
C ARG A 79 2.40 -7.61 11.51
N TRP A 80 2.29 -6.37 11.04
CA TRP A 80 1.47 -5.34 11.70
C TRP A 80 0.19 -4.98 10.96
N VAL A 81 0.19 -5.05 9.63
CA VAL A 81 -0.91 -4.55 8.80
C VAL A 81 -1.78 -5.67 8.25
N TYR A 82 -1.25 -6.89 8.09
CA TYR A 82 -2.04 -8.06 7.66
C TYR A 82 -3.26 -8.33 8.54
N LEU A 83 -3.19 -8.01 9.84
CA LEU A 83 -4.29 -8.20 10.78
C LEU A 83 -5.38 -7.11 10.68
N LEU A 84 -5.10 -5.99 10.01
CA LEU A 84 -6.00 -4.84 9.87
C LEU A 84 -6.64 -4.73 8.48
N LEU A 85 -5.99 -5.28 7.45
CA LEU A 85 -6.52 -5.35 6.09
C LEU A 85 -7.38 -6.57 5.87
#